data_AF-A0A2G9M5K6-F1
#
_entry.id   AF-A0A2G9M5K6-F1
#
_cell.length_a   1.000
_cell.length_b   1.000
_cell.length_c   1.000
_cell.angle_alpha   90.00
_cell.angle_beta   90.00
_cell.angle_gamma   90.00
#
_symmetry.space_group_name_H-M   'P 1'
#
loop_
_entity.id
_entity.type
_entity.pdbx_description
1 polymer ?
#
loop_
_entity_poly.entity_id
_entity_poly.type
_entity_poly.pdbx_seq_one_letter_code
_entity_poly.pdbx_strand_id
1 'polypeptide(L)'
;MDIAQILGWTATFLFSIMIIPQMVRTLRSQDTKGVSLLLFVIFLVANIIALIYAILIDQGPLIIKYIIAIETTLAYIGIFSYFRMNEKKSKIRR
;
A
#
# COMPACT_ATOMS: atom_id res chain seq x y z
N MET A 1 23.72 14.95 -8.92
CA MET A 1 22.92 13.78 -8.51
C MET A 1 23.08 12.73 -9.58
N ASP A 2 23.41 11.51 -9.19
CA ASP A 2 23.55 10.38 -10.12
C ASP A 2 22.18 10.03 -10.75
N ILE A 3 22.18 9.51 -11.99
CA ILE A 3 20.96 9.05 -12.69
C ILE A 3 20.22 8.01 -11.83
N ALA A 4 20.97 7.14 -11.14
CA ALA A 4 20.38 6.16 -10.22
C ALA A 4 19.62 6.82 -9.07
N GLN A 5 20.13 7.93 -8.52
CA GLN A 5 19.44 8.68 -7.46
C GLN A 5 18.17 9.34 -7.97
N ILE A 6 18.20 9.94 -9.16
CA ILE A 6 17.04 10.59 -9.77
C ILE A 6 15.93 9.55 -10.01
N LEU A 7 16.26 8.42 -10.62
CA LEU A 7 15.31 7.32 -10.84
C LEU A 7 14.76 6.76 -9.52
N GLY A 8 15.60 6.63 -8.50
CA GLY A 8 15.20 6.18 -7.17
C GLY A 8 14.17 7.12 -6.50
N TRP A 9 14.40 8.43 -6.55
CA TRP A 9 13.47 9.43 -6.04
C TRP A 9 12.16 9.47 -6.84
N THR A 10 12.23 9.42 -8.18
CA THR A 10 11.05 9.37 -9.04
C THR A 10 10.21 8.12 -8.78
N ALA A 11 10.84 6.95 -8.71
CA ALA A 11 10.15 5.70 -8.39
C ALA A 11 9.48 5.78 -7.01
N THR A 12 10.19 6.31 -6.00
CA THR A 12 9.66 6.51 -4.65
C THR A 12 8.42 7.39 -4.63
N PHE A 13 8.47 8.52 -5.34
CA PHE A 13 7.34 9.44 -5.45
C PHE A 13 6.14 8.79 -6.17
N LEU A 14 6.38 8.12 -7.29
CA LEU A 14 5.34 7.43 -8.05
C LEU A 14 4.68 6.30 -7.25
N PHE A 15 5.46 5.45 -6.56
CA PHE A 15 4.92 4.39 -5.71
C PHE A 15 4.10 4.95 -4.53
N SER A 16 4.53 6.08 -3.96
CA SER A 16 3.80 6.73 -2.85
C SER A 16 2.45 7.27 -3.31
N ILE A 17 2.40 7.88 -4.51
CA ILE A 17 1.15 8.42 -5.06
C ILE A 17 0.25 7.33 -5.63
N MET A 18 0.80 6.22 -6.15
CA MET A 18 0.03 5.15 -6.81
C MET A 18 -1.07 4.54 -5.93
N ILE A 19 -0.84 4.45 -4.62
CA ILE A 19 -1.82 3.89 -3.67
C ILE A 19 -3.04 4.81 -3.48
N ILE A 20 -2.87 6.12 -3.61
CA ILE A 20 -3.91 7.13 -3.37
C ILE A 20 -5.10 6.99 -4.35
N PRO A 21 -4.93 6.98 -5.69
CA PRO A 21 -6.05 6.87 -6.62
C PRO A 21 -6.78 5.52 -6.48
N GLN A 22 -6.05 4.45 -6.15
CA GLN A 22 -6.66 3.14 -5.87
C GLN A 22 -7.53 3.20 -4.61
N MET A 23 -7.06 3.88 -3.55
CA MET A 23 -7.83 4.12 -2.32
C MET A 23 -9.07 4.98 -2.55
N VAL A 24 -8.93 6.09 -3.29
CA VAL A 24 -10.07 6.95 -3.64
C VAL A 24 -11.12 6.17 -4.43
N ARG A 25 -10.70 5.33 -5.38
CA ARG A 25 -11.63 4.50 -6.17
C ARG A 25 -12.39 3.51 -5.28
N THR A 26 -11.70 2.82 -4.37
CA THR A 26 -12.35 1.90 -3.42
C THR A 26 -13.31 2.62 -2.48
N LEU A 27 -12.93 3.78 -1.94
CA LEU A 27 -13.79 4.59 -1.09
C LEU A 27 -15.04 5.09 -1.82
N ARG A 28 -14.89 5.48 -3.09
CA ARG A 28 -15.99 6.02 -3.90
C ARG A 28 -16.93 4.94 -4.43
N SER A 29 -16.41 3.77 -4.84
CA SER A 29 -17.25 2.69 -5.36
C SER A 29 -17.94 1.89 -4.26
N GLN A 30 -17.38 1.86 -3.04
CA GLN A 30 -17.74 0.92 -1.96
C GLN A 30 -17.78 -0.55 -2.40
N ASP A 31 -17.28 -0.86 -3.60
CA ASP A 31 -17.31 -2.19 -4.19
C ASP A 31 -15.92 -2.80 -4.05
N THR A 32 -15.82 -3.77 -3.15
CA THR A 32 -14.58 -4.49 -2.89
C THR A 32 -14.42 -5.74 -3.76
N LYS A 33 -15.41 -6.08 -4.59
CA LYS A 33 -15.46 -7.37 -5.32
C LYS A 33 -14.39 -7.54 -6.39
N GLY A 34 -13.87 -6.44 -6.94
CA GLY A 34 -12.84 -6.46 -7.97
C GLY A 34 -11.41 -6.39 -7.44
N VAL A 35 -11.22 -6.23 -6.13
CA VAL A 35 -9.92 -5.91 -5.54
C VAL A 35 -9.49 -7.03 -4.59
N SER A 36 -8.37 -7.69 -4.92
CA SER A 36 -7.86 -8.79 -4.12
C SER A 36 -7.14 -8.26 -2.87
N LEU A 37 -7.70 -8.53 -1.68
CA LEU A 37 -7.03 -8.28 -0.39
C LEU A 37 -5.63 -8.92 -0.36
N LEU A 38 -5.48 -10.08 -1.00
CA LEU A 38 -4.22 -10.81 -1.08
C LEU A 38 -3.10 -9.98 -1.72
N LEU A 39 -3.42 -9.13 -2.70
CA LEU A 39 -2.44 -8.24 -3.33
C LEU A 39 -1.79 -7.32 -2.29
N PHE A 40 -2.59 -6.71 -1.42
CA PHE A 40 -2.10 -5.78 -0.40
C PHE A 40 -1.36 -6.50 0.72
N VAL A 41 -1.76 -7.72 1.07
CA VAL A 41 -1.02 -8.55 2.02
C VAL A 41 0.37 -8.92 1.47
N ILE A 42 0.44 -9.35 0.21
CA ILE A 42 1.72 -9.64 -0.46
C ILE A 42 2.56 -8.35 -0.55
N PHE A 43 1.93 -7.22 -0.89
CA PHE A 43 2.61 -5.93 -0.96
C PHE A 43 3.18 -5.51 0.40
N LEU A 44 2.43 -5.70 1.49
CA LEU A 44 2.90 -5.44 2.85
C LEU A 44 4.13 -6.29 3.19
N VAL A 45 4.07 -7.60 2.93
CA VAL A 45 5.21 -8.52 3.14
C VAL A 45 6.42 -8.08 2.32
N ALA A 46 6.23 -7.73 1.06
CA ALA A 46 7.30 -7.25 0.19
C ALA A 46 7.96 -5.97 0.73
N ASN A 47 7.18 -5.01 1.23
CA ASN A 47 7.73 -3.78 1.82
C ASN A 47 8.47 -4.04 3.14
N ILE A 48 8.03 -5.01 3.96
CA ILE A 48 8.76 -5.42 5.17
C ILE A 48 10.12 -6.02 4.80
N ILE A 49 10.16 -6.94 3.83
CA ILE A 49 11.41 -7.53 3.33
C ILE A 49 12.33 -6.42 2.77
N ALA A 50 11.77 -5.49 2.01
CA ALA A 50 12.53 -4.39 1.42
C ALA A 50 13.03 -3.36 2.45
N LEU A 51 12.28 -3.15 3.54
CA LEU A 51 12.74 -2.35 4.69
C LEU A 51 13.96 -3.00 5.35
N ILE A 52 13.91 -4.31 5.60
CA ILE A 52 15.05 -5.06 6.15
C ILE A 52 16.25 -4.91 5.20
N TYR A 53 16.04 -5.11 3.90
CA TYR A 53 17.09 -4.90 2.90
C TYR A 53 17.67 -3.47 2.95
N ALA A 54 16.82 -2.44 3.03
CA ALA A 54 17.25 -1.04 3.09
C ALA A 54 18.09 -0.72 4.34
N ILE A 55 17.74 -1.33 5.48
CA ILE A 55 18.52 -1.23 6.73
C ILE A 55 19.89 -1.91 6.55
N LEU A 56 19.95 -3.09 5.91
CA LEU A 56 21.20 -3.82 5.70
C LEU A 56 22.20 -3.08 4.80
N ILE A 57 21.72 -2.23 3.88
CA ILE A 57 22.56 -1.40 2.99
C ILE A 57 22.78 0.02 3.52
N ASP A 58 22.32 0.33 4.73
CA ASP A 58 22.40 1.63 5.41
C ASP A 58 21.91 2.83 4.56
N GLN A 59 20.88 2.60 3.75
CA GLN A 59 20.31 3.62 2.87
C GLN A 59 19.13 4.32 3.55
N GLY A 60 19.42 5.35 4.35
CA GLY A 60 18.42 6.15 5.07
C GLY A 60 17.16 6.53 4.27
N PRO A 61 17.27 7.03 3.02
CA PRO A 61 16.10 7.37 2.21
C PRO A 61 15.19 6.18 1.87
N LEU A 62 15.77 4.99 1.63
CA LEU A 62 14.99 3.78 1.35
C LEU A 62 14.26 3.29 2.60
N ILE A 63 14.89 3.41 3.78
CA ILE A 63 14.29 3.06 5.06
C ILE A 63 13.01 3.89 5.27
N ILE A 64 13.10 5.22 5.12
CA ILE A 64 11.95 6.13 5.26
C ILE A 64 10.86 5.77 4.25
N LYS A 65 11.22 5.49 2.99
CA LYS A 65 10.27 5.09 1.95
C LYS A 65 9.45 3.87 2.38
N TYR A 66 10.13 2.80 2.80
CA TYR A 66 9.44 1.54 3.11
C TYR A 66 8.61 1.62 4.39
N ILE A 67 9.02 2.44 5.38
CA ILE A 67 8.19 2.74 6.56
C ILE A 67 6.87 3.40 6.14
N ILE A 68 6.93 4.46 5.34
CA ILE A 68 5.71 5.16 4.87
C ILE A 68 4.80 4.22 4.05
N ALA A 69 5.40 3.37 3.21
CA ALA A 69 4.66 2.40 2.41
C ALA A 69 3.92 1.36 3.27
N ILE A 70 4.55 0.87 4.34
CA ILE A 70 3.95 -0.08 5.30
C ILE A 70 2.76 0.57 6.00
N GLU A 71 2.94 1.76 6.59
CA GLU A 71 1.88 2.49 7.30
C GLU A 71 0.66 2.74 6.40
N THR A 72 0.91 3.23 5.18
CA THR A 72 -0.15 3.52 4.21
C THR A 72 -0.89 2.24 3.79
N THR A 73 -0.15 1.13 3.60
CA THR A 73 -0.74 -0.16 3.22
C THR A 73 -1.59 -0.74 4.35
N LEU A 74 -1.14 -0.63 5.61
CA LEU A 74 -1.91 -1.06 6.78
C LEU A 74 -3.21 -0.27 6.92
N ALA A 75 -3.16 1.06 6.78
CA ALA A 75 -4.35 1.91 6.78
C ALA A 75 -5.34 1.51 5.68
N TYR A 76 -4.84 1.25 4.47
CA TYR A 76 -5.65 0.77 3.35
C TYR A 76 -6.33 -0.58 3.67
N ILE A 77 -5.56 -1.56 4.16
CA ILE A 77 -6.09 -2.89 4.50
C ILE A 77 -7.16 -2.78 5.59
N GLY A 78 -6.98 -1.93 6.59
CA GLY A 78 -7.96 -1.70 7.66
C GLY A 78 -9.28 -1.14 7.13
N ILE A 79 -9.20 -0.07 6.33
CA ILE A 79 -10.36 0.54 5.67
C ILE A 79 -11.06 -0.47 4.75
N PHE A 80 -10.30 -1.17 3.91
CA PHE A 80 -10.83 -2.15 2.97
C PHE A 80 -11.54 -3.31 3.70
N SER A 81 -10.95 -3.80 4.78
CA SER A 81 -11.54 -4.88 5.60
C SER A 81 -12.82 -4.42 6.27
N TYR A 82 -12.87 -3.19 6.78
CA TYR A 82 -14.08 -2.60 7.35
C TYR A 82 -15.23 -2.51 6.32
N PHE A 83 -14.95 -1.99 5.11
CA PHE A 83 -15.96 -1.93 4.04
C PHE A 83 -16.44 -3.33 3.64
N ARG A 84 -15.53 -4.28 3.46
CA ARG A 84 -15.87 -5.66 3.09
C ARG A 84 -16.74 -6.36 4.14
N MET A 85 -16.47 -6.13 5.43
CA MET A 85 -17.30 -6.65 6.53
C MET A 85 -18.71 -6.04 6.51
N ASN A 86 -18.83 -4.75 6.22
CA ASN A 86 -20.13 -4.07 6.12
C ASN A 86 -20.94 -4.53 4.89
N GLU A 87 -20.30 -4.71 3.73
CA GLU A 87 -20.96 -5.30 2.54
C GLU A 87 -21.52 -6.69 2.84
N LYS A 88 -20.73 -7.53 3.55
CA LYS A 88 -21.15 -8.89 3.91
C LYS A 88 -22.34 -8.88 4.89
N LYS A 89 -22.36 -7.98 5.88
CA LYS A 89 -23.49 -7.81 6.81
C LYS A 89 -24.77 -7.35 6.10
N SER A 90 -24.67 -6.46 5.11
CA SER A 90 -25.81 -5.99 4.31
C SER A 90 -26.47 -7.12 3.51
N LYS A 91 -25.66 -8.00 2.89
CA LYS A 91 -26.16 -9.17 2.16
C LYS A 91 -26.80 -10.25 3.04
N ILE A 92 -26.38 -10.39 4.30
CA ILE A 92 -26.95 -11.38 5.24
C ILE A 92 -28.31 -10.93 5.79
N ARG A 93 -28.60 -9.62 5.77
CA ARG A 93 -29.87 -9.04 6.27
C ARG A 93 -30.98 -8.96 5.20
N ARG A 94 -30.70 -9.28 3.94
CA ARG A 94 -31.68 -9.37 2.85
C ARG A 94 -31.93 -10.83 2.53
#